data_AF-A0A7V5Y5W0-F1
#
_entry.id   AF-A0A7V5Y5W0-F1
#
_cell.length_a   1.000
_cell.length_b   1.000
_cell.length_c   1.000
_cell.angle_alpha   90.00
_cell.angle_beta   90.00
_cell.angle_gamma   90.00
#
_symmetry.space_group_name_H-M   'P 1'
#
loop_
_entity.id
_entity.type
_entity.pdbx_description
1 polymer ?
#
loop_
_entity_poly.entity_id
_entity_poly.type
_entity_poly.pdbx_seq_one_letter_code
_entity_poly.pdbx_strand_id
1 'polypeptide(L)'
;DKGFWALISLSRDGEVQAEIFRRFGFQILRGSTSRGGVRAALEAARVVKAGGILAFTPDGPRGPSRKFQPGALLIAQKAGVPIYPAGIAAYPRILLPTWDSYLIPLPFARAIFLVGEPVYVPPEADKDDFARLAEQLEEAINALEARAEHLARYGRRAAGGGLP
;
A
#
# COMPACT_ATOMS: atom_id res chain seq x y z
N ASP A 1 -5.32 18.38 12.63
CA ASP A 1 -4.24 17.52 12.11
C ASP A 1 -4.76 16.54 11.08
N LYS A 2 -4.21 16.60 9.87
CA LYS A 2 -4.65 15.83 8.69
C LYS A 2 -3.67 14.67 8.41
N GLY A 3 -3.28 13.93 9.44
CA GLY A 3 -2.13 13.00 9.43
C GLY A 3 -2.27 11.78 8.52
N PHE A 4 -1.45 10.76 8.79
CA PHE A 4 -1.51 9.48 8.08
C PHE A 4 -2.62 8.59 8.63
N TRP A 5 -3.36 7.96 7.73
CA TRP A 5 -4.45 7.05 8.02
C TRP A 5 -4.16 5.66 7.48
N ALA A 6 -4.57 4.63 8.20
CA ALA A 6 -4.53 3.25 7.72
C ALA A 6 -5.92 2.62 7.81
N LEU A 7 -6.34 1.94 6.74
CA LEU A 7 -7.54 1.11 6.76
C LEU A 7 -7.16 -0.32 7.17
N ILE A 8 -7.65 -0.78 8.32
CA ILE A 8 -7.26 -2.08 8.89
C ILE A 8 -8.50 -2.93 9.19
N SER A 9 -8.38 -4.23 8.89
CA SER A 9 -9.36 -5.29 9.15
C SER A 9 -9.87 -5.31 10.59
N LEU A 10 -11.16 -5.60 10.79
CA LEU A 10 -11.79 -5.86 12.09
C LEU A 10 -11.37 -7.18 12.76
N SER A 11 -10.45 -7.95 12.16
CA SER A 11 -9.95 -9.21 12.73
C SER A 11 -9.01 -8.98 13.93
N ARG A 12 -8.75 -10.06 14.68
CA ARG A 12 -7.79 -10.06 15.79
C ARG A 12 -6.39 -9.65 15.33
N ASP A 13 -5.92 -10.20 14.22
CA ASP A 13 -4.62 -9.84 13.62
C ASP A 13 -4.61 -8.37 13.17
N GLY A 14 -5.75 -7.88 12.67
CA GLY A 14 -5.92 -6.47 12.36
C GLY A 14 -5.89 -5.58 13.60
N GLU A 15 -6.24 -6.05 14.79
CA GLU A 15 -6.11 -5.24 16.01
C GLU A 15 -4.64 -5.06 16.42
N VAL A 16 -3.83 -6.12 16.29
CA VAL A 16 -2.37 -6.04 16.53
C VAL A 16 -1.74 -5.01 15.59
N GLN A 17 -2.08 -5.05 14.30
CA GLN A 17 -1.62 -4.04 13.34
C GLN A 17 -2.10 -2.63 13.71
N ALA A 18 -3.37 -2.47 14.11
CA ALA A 18 -3.89 -1.17 14.50
C ALA A 18 -3.15 -0.58 15.71
N GLU A 19 -2.83 -1.38 16.72
CA GLU A 19 -2.06 -0.90 17.87
C GLU A 19 -0.65 -0.45 17.46
N ILE A 20 0.03 -1.22 16.61
CA ILE A 20 1.36 -0.87 16.09
C ILE A 20 1.30 0.46 15.31
N PHE A 21 0.34 0.59 14.39
CA PHE A 21 0.21 1.79 13.56
C PHE A 21 -0.15 3.03 14.38
N ARG A 22 -0.99 2.90 15.41
CA ARG A 22 -1.27 4.00 16.36
C ARG A 22 0.00 4.48 17.06
N ARG A 23 0.89 3.57 17.48
CA ARG A 23 2.18 3.92 18.09
C ARG A 23 3.11 4.64 17.11
N PHE A 24 2.95 4.40 15.80
CA PHE A 24 3.63 5.14 14.73
C PHE A 24 2.91 6.45 14.35
N GLY A 25 1.88 6.87 15.08
CA GLY A 25 1.17 8.14 14.85
C GLY A 25 0.08 8.08 13.77
N PHE A 26 -0.28 6.88 13.29
CA PHE A 26 -1.38 6.74 12.35
C PHE A 26 -2.73 6.82 13.03
N GLN A 27 -3.67 7.46 12.35
CA GLN A 27 -5.10 7.35 12.62
C GLN A 27 -5.64 6.09 11.94
N ILE A 28 -6.58 5.37 12.57
CA ILE A 28 -7.01 4.06 12.08
C ILE A 28 -8.48 4.11 11.68
N LEU A 29 -8.76 3.74 10.42
CA LEU A 29 -10.09 3.36 9.97
C LEU A 29 -10.23 1.85 10.09
N ARG A 30 -11.38 1.38 10.59
CA ARG A 30 -11.66 -0.05 10.75
C ARG A 30 -12.70 -0.49 9.73
N GLY A 31 -12.42 -1.54 8.96
CA GLY A 31 -13.34 -2.05 7.94
C GLY A 31 -12.92 -3.40 7.37
N SER A 32 -13.86 -4.12 6.75
CA SER A 32 -13.57 -5.39 6.06
C SER A 32 -14.23 -5.44 4.69
N THR A 33 -13.66 -6.23 3.78
CA THR A 33 -14.19 -6.48 2.44
C THR A 33 -15.52 -7.27 2.45
N SER A 34 -15.95 -7.83 3.58
CA SER A 34 -17.21 -8.60 3.71
C SER A 34 -18.32 -7.88 4.47
N ARG A 35 -18.01 -7.21 5.59
CA ARG A 35 -18.95 -6.41 6.38
C ARG A 35 -18.42 -5.01 6.61
N GLY A 36 -19.23 -4.00 6.27
CA GLY A 36 -18.89 -2.59 6.50
C GLY A 36 -17.95 -1.95 5.48
N GLY A 37 -17.54 -2.65 4.42
CA GLY A 37 -16.60 -2.16 3.41
C GLY A 37 -17.03 -0.86 2.73
N VAL A 38 -18.32 -0.73 2.38
CA VAL A 38 -18.87 0.50 1.78
C VAL A 38 -18.80 1.68 2.76
N ARG A 39 -19.16 1.46 4.04
CA ARG A 39 -19.09 2.49 5.08
C ARG A 39 -17.66 2.94 5.31
N ALA A 40 -16.73 2.00 5.41
CA ALA A 40 -15.31 2.28 5.58
C ALA A 40 -14.72 3.03 4.37
N ALA A 41 -15.11 2.67 3.14
CA ALA A 41 -14.70 3.39 1.94
C ALA A 41 -15.24 4.83 1.90
N LEU A 42 -16.50 5.04 2.30
CA LEU A 42 -17.08 6.39 2.39
C LEU A 42 -16.39 7.24 3.47
N GLU A 43 -16.07 6.65 4.61
CA GLU A 43 -15.33 7.32 5.68
C GLU A 43 -13.90 7.66 5.26
N ALA A 44 -13.22 6.72 4.61
CA ALA A 44 -11.91 6.94 4.00
C ALA A 44 -11.94 8.08 2.97
N ALA A 45 -12.94 8.11 2.10
CA ALA A 45 -13.09 9.18 1.12
C ALA A 45 -13.28 10.55 1.79
N ARG A 46 -14.05 10.64 2.90
CA ARG A 46 -14.21 11.88 3.67
C ARG A 46 -12.90 12.33 4.30
N VAL A 47 -12.17 11.42 4.93
CA VAL A 47 -10.88 11.69 5.56
C VAL A 47 -9.88 12.23 4.55
N VAL A 48 -9.76 11.56 3.40
CA VAL A 48 -8.80 11.93 2.37
C VAL A 48 -9.20 13.23 1.69
N LYS A 49 -10.50 13.43 1.44
CA LYS A 49 -11.03 14.72 0.93
C LYS A 49 -10.79 15.88 1.89
N ALA A 50 -10.76 15.63 3.20
CA ALA A 50 -10.38 16.64 4.20
C ALA A 50 -8.87 16.93 4.23
N GLY A 51 -8.07 16.18 3.47
CA GLY A 51 -6.62 16.32 3.30
C GLY A 51 -5.79 15.32 4.11
N GLY A 52 -6.39 14.26 4.65
CA GLY A 52 -5.66 13.14 5.23
C GLY A 52 -4.98 12.27 4.17
N ILE A 53 -3.88 11.60 4.53
CA ILE A 53 -3.18 10.67 3.64
C ILE A 53 -3.53 9.24 4.04
N LEU A 54 -4.25 8.51 3.19
CA LEU A 54 -4.62 7.12 3.45
C LEU A 54 -3.60 6.16 2.83
N ALA A 55 -2.99 5.31 3.66
CA ALA A 55 -2.22 4.16 3.25
C ALA A 55 -3.07 2.88 3.37
N PHE A 56 -2.98 2.02 2.36
CA PHE A 56 -3.62 0.70 2.37
C PHE A 56 -2.78 -0.26 1.52
N THR A 57 -2.86 -1.55 1.84
CA THR A 57 -2.28 -2.60 1.00
C THR A 57 -3.28 -2.97 -0.10
N PRO A 58 -2.84 -3.07 -1.36
CA PRO A 58 -3.73 -3.28 -2.50
C PRO A 58 -4.33 -4.69 -2.52
N ASP A 59 -3.59 -5.68 -2.02
CA ASP A 59 -3.97 -7.08 -1.88
C ASP A 59 -4.69 -7.30 -0.54
N GLY A 60 -6.03 -7.32 -0.62
CA GLY A 60 -6.90 -7.55 0.53
C GLY A 60 -6.73 -8.94 1.17
N PRO A 61 -7.39 -9.22 2.31
CA PRO A 61 -7.11 -10.36 3.20
C PRO A 61 -7.35 -11.76 2.62
N ARG A 62 -7.75 -11.88 1.35
CA ARG A 62 -8.07 -13.15 0.68
C ARG A 62 -7.16 -13.44 -0.52
N GLY A 63 -6.20 -12.57 -0.80
CA GLY A 63 -5.34 -12.68 -1.97
C GLY A 63 -6.10 -12.61 -3.31
N PRO A 64 -5.43 -12.94 -4.43
CA PRO A 64 -4.01 -13.31 -4.51
C PRO A 64 -3.10 -12.15 -4.09
N SER A 65 -1.88 -12.46 -3.63
CA SER A 65 -0.86 -11.42 -3.43
C SER A 65 -0.59 -10.69 -4.74
N ARG A 66 -0.23 -9.40 -4.65
CA ARG A 66 0.05 -8.54 -5.81
C ARG A 66 -1.14 -8.32 -6.75
N LYS A 67 -2.37 -8.49 -6.24
CA LYS A 67 -3.59 -8.12 -6.97
C LYS A 67 -4.22 -6.87 -6.42
N PHE A 68 -4.38 -5.88 -7.29
CA PHE A 68 -4.97 -4.60 -6.90
C PHE A 68 -6.50 -4.71 -6.73
N GLN A 69 -7.02 -4.32 -5.56
CA GLN A 69 -8.45 -4.34 -5.28
C GLN A 69 -9.13 -3.00 -5.66
N PRO A 70 -10.29 -3.02 -6.35
CA PRO A 70 -10.93 -1.81 -6.90
C PRO A 70 -11.50 -0.85 -5.83
N GLY A 71 -11.59 -1.27 -4.57
CA GLY A 71 -12.11 -0.43 -3.49
C GLY A 71 -11.33 0.88 -3.31
N ALA A 72 -10.03 0.86 -3.59
CA ALA A 72 -9.16 2.03 -3.56
C ALA A 72 -9.50 3.06 -4.67
N LEU A 73 -9.81 2.59 -5.88
CA LEU A 73 -10.21 3.44 -7.00
C LEU A 73 -11.51 4.17 -6.66
N LEU A 74 -12.47 3.49 -6.03
CA LEU A 74 -13.72 4.11 -5.59
C LEU A 74 -13.48 5.22 -4.55
N ILE A 75 -12.58 4.99 -3.58
CA ILE A 75 -12.22 6.01 -2.58
C ILE A 75 -11.60 7.23 -3.28
N ALA A 76 -10.64 7.01 -4.16
CA ALA A 76 -9.95 8.07 -4.91
C ALA A 76 -10.93 8.86 -5.79
N GLN A 77 -11.80 8.17 -6.54
CA GLN A 77 -12.85 8.79 -7.37
C GLN A 77 -13.78 9.68 -6.55
N LYS A 78 -14.28 9.17 -5.41
CA LYS A 78 -15.22 9.93 -4.55
C LYS A 78 -14.55 11.09 -3.82
N ALA A 79 -13.28 10.96 -3.48
CA ALA A 79 -12.50 12.01 -2.83
C ALA A 79 -11.96 13.05 -3.82
N GLY A 80 -11.82 12.70 -5.10
CA GLY A 80 -11.22 13.55 -6.13
C GLY A 80 -9.71 13.73 -5.93
N VAL A 81 -9.00 12.67 -5.51
CA VAL A 81 -7.56 12.71 -5.21
C VAL A 81 -6.80 11.64 -6.01
N PRO A 82 -5.49 11.81 -6.24
CA PRO A 82 -4.67 10.78 -6.86
C PRO A 82 -4.37 9.60 -5.92
N ILE A 83 -4.05 8.46 -6.52
CA ILE A 83 -3.43 7.30 -5.88
C ILE A 83 -1.94 7.31 -6.24
N TYR A 84 -1.07 7.19 -5.24
CA TYR A 84 0.36 7.02 -5.44
C TYR A 84 0.73 5.54 -5.28
N PRO A 85 1.17 4.84 -6.34
CA PRO A 85 1.69 3.49 -6.20
C PRO A 85 3.00 3.54 -5.42
N ALA A 86 3.22 2.56 -4.53
CA ALA A 86 4.45 2.45 -3.76
C ALA A 86 4.94 1.00 -3.76
N GLY A 87 6.26 0.83 -3.83
CA GLY A 87 6.92 -0.47 -3.70
C GLY A 87 7.90 -0.45 -2.53
N ILE A 88 7.89 -1.52 -1.73
CA ILE A 88 8.76 -1.66 -0.57
C ILE A 88 9.54 -2.97 -0.64
N ALA A 89 10.81 -2.92 -0.27
CA ALA A 89 11.62 -4.10 -0.05
C ALA A 89 12.60 -3.88 1.10
N ALA A 90 12.99 -4.96 1.76
CA ALA A 90 14.05 -4.93 2.75
C ALA A 90 14.97 -6.15 2.64
N TYR A 91 16.26 -5.96 2.96
CA TYR A 91 17.24 -7.06 2.98
C TYR A 91 18.38 -6.80 3.99
N PRO A 92 18.83 -7.82 4.76
CA PRO A 92 18.28 -9.18 4.82
C PRO A 92 16.91 -9.25 5.51
N ARG A 93 16.12 -10.28 5.21
CA ARG A 93 14.74 -10.45 5.69
C ARG A 93 14.34 -11.91 5.83
N ILE A 94 13.26 -12.15 6.55
CA ILE A 94 12.48 -13.39 6.53
C ILE A 94 11.20 -13.12 5.74
N LEU A 95 10.81 -14.08 4.89
CA LEU A 95 9.48 -14.13 4.27
C LEU A 95 8.73 -15.27 4.92
N LEU A 96 7.57 -15.00 5.52
CA LEU A 96 6.74 -16.05 6.11
C LEU A 96 6.06 -16.87 5.01
N PRO A 97 5.82 -18.17 5.21
CA PRO A 97 5.09 -19.03 4.27
C PRO A 97 3.57 -18.78 4.36
N THR A 98 3.16 -17.52 4.32
CA THR A 98 1.77 -17.06 4.28
C THR A 98 1.38 -16.69 2.84
N TRP A 99 0.09 -16.58 2.56
CA TRP A 99 -0.42 -16.31 1.20
C TRP A 99 0.12 -15.00 0.60
N ASP A 100 0.47 -14.04 1.45
CA ASP A 100 1.02 -12.72 1.13
C ASP A 100 2.55 -12.68 1.21
N SER A 101 3.21 -13.77 1.57
CA SER A 101 4.67 -13.83 1.79
C SER A 101 5.15 -12.72 2.74
N TYR A 102 4.52 -12.60 3.91
CA TYR A 102 4.71 -11.47 4.83
C TYR A 102 6.19 -11.21 5.13
N LEU A 103 6.63 -9.97 4.90
CA LEU A 103 8.02 -9.55 5.02
C LEU A 103 8.35 -9.12 6.44
N ILE A 104 9.37 -9.74 7.05
CA ILE A 104 9.94 -9.31 8.33
C ILE A 104 11.41 -8.91 8.08
N PRO A 105 11.76 -7.61 8.17
CA PRO A 105 13.15 -7.20 8.05
C PRO A 105 13.95 -7.72 9.25
N LEU A 106 15.17 -8.23 9.00
CA LEU A 106 16.09 -8.58 10.08
C LEU A 106 16.75 -7.30 10.64
N PRO A 107 17.34 -7.35 11.86
CA PRO A 107 18.13 -6.24 12.37
C PRO A 107 19.16 -5.76 11.34
N PHE A 108 19.30 -4.44 11.21
CA PHE A 108 20.17 -3.77 10.24
C PHE A 108 19.82 -3.99 8.76
N ALA A 109 18.62 -4.49 8.47
CA ALA A 109 18.12 -4.57 7.11
C ALA A 109 18.06 -3.19 6.47
N ARG A 110 18.50 -3.12 5.22
CA ARG A 110 18.28 -1.97 4.36
C ARG A 110 16.87 -2.06 3.81
N ALA A 111 16.01 -1.11 4.18
CA ALA A 111 14.70 -0.92 3.59
C ALA A 111 14.76 0.13 2.47
N ILE A 112 14.10 -0.16 1.36
CA ILE A 112 13.90 0.75 0.24
C ILE A 112 12.40 0.93 0.06
N PHE A 113 11.95 2.17 0.09
CA PHE A 113 10.57 2.58 -0.18
C PHE A 113 10.59 3.52 -1.38
N LEU A 114 9.91 3.13 -2.46
CA LEU A 114 9.81 3.91 -3.68
C LEU A 114 8.35 4.31 -3.90
N VAL A 115 8.13 5.56 -4.28
CA VAL A 115 6.83 6.08 -4.68
C VAL A 115 6.88 6.38 -6.16
N GLY A 116 5.87 5.93 -6.90
CA GLY A 116 5.72 6.20 -8.33
C GLY A 116 4.85 7.40 -8.62
N GLU A 117 4.61 7.62 -9.92
CA GLU A 117 3.79 8.71 -10.42
C GLU A 117 2.32 8.57 -9.99
N PRO A 118 1.62 9.67 -9.72
CA PRO A 118 0.21 9.65 -9.32
C PRO A 118 -0.70 9.14 -10.45
N VAL A 119 -1.67 8.31 -10.08
CA VAL A 119 -2.76 7.86 -10.95
C VAL A 119 -4.05 8.54 -10.50
N TYR A 120 -4.71 9.22 -11.43
CA TYR A 120 -5.97 9.91 -11.19
C TYR A 120 -7.15 9.07 -11.68
N VAL A 121 -8.23 9.04 -10.91
CA VAL A 121 -9.49 8.37 -11.30
C VAL A 121 -10.50 9.44 -11.72
N PRO A 122 -10.91 9.47 -13.00
CA PRO A 122 -11.92 10.42 -13.47
C PRO A 122 -13.25 10.29 -12.70
N PRO A 123 -13.95 11.40 -12.41
CA PRO A 123 -15.27 11.37 -11.75
C PRO A 123 -16.31 10.52 -12.49
N GLU A 124 -16.21 10.48 -13.82
CA GLU A 124 -17.06 9.76 -14.77
C GLU A 124 -16.56 8.35 -15.10
N ALA A 125 -15.42 7.92 -14.52
CA ALA A 125 -14.84 6.62 -14.81
C ALA A 125 -15.83 5.48 -14.55
N ASP A 126 -15.94 4.60 -15.55
CA ASP A 126 -16.83 3.45 -15.53
C ASP A 126 -16.11 2.16 -15.10
N LYS A 127 -16.74 1.01 -15.35
CA LYS A 127 -16.18 -0.29 -14.96
C LYS A 127 -14.93 -0.65 -15.77
N ASP A 128 -14.87 -0.26 -17.04
CA ASP A 128 -13.77 -0.59 -17.93
C ASP A 128 -12.57 0.31 -17.60
N ASP A 129 -12.82 1.58 -17.30
CA ASP A 129 -11.81 2.47 -16.73
C ASP A 129 -11.23 1.93 -15.42
N PHE A 130 -12.09 1.43 -14.51
CA PHE A 130 -11.64 0.85 -13.26
C PHE A 130 -10.74 -0.36 -13.47
N ALA A 131 -11.08 -1.23 -14.43
CA ALA A 131 -10.25 -2.40 -14.76
C ALA A 131 -8.87 -1.97 -15.29
N ARG A 132 -8.84 -1.03 -16.24
CA ARG A 132 -7.60 -0.49 -16.82
C ARG A 132 -6.73 0.21 -15.78
N LEU A 133 -7.33 1.02 -14.91
CA LEU A 133 -6.60 1.72 -13.85
C LEU A 133 -6.06 0.76 -12.77
N ALA A 134 -6.82 -0.30 -12.45
CA ALA A 134 -6.36 -1.34 -11.53
C ALA A 134 -5.15 -2.08 -12.10
N GLU A 135 -5.17 -2.44 -13.39
CA GLU A 135 -4.04 -3.07 -14.08
C GLU A 135 -2.81 -2.14 -14.11
N GLN A 136 -3.00 -0.87 -14.48
CA GLN A 136 -1.93 0.13 -14.48
C GLN A 136 -1.28 0.29 -13.09
N LEU A 137 -2.08 0.35 -12.02
CA LEU A 137 -1.58 0.45 -10.65
C LEU A 137 -0.85 -0.83 -10.21
N GLU A 138 -1.38 -2.00 -10.56
CA GLU A 138 -0.75 -3.28 -10.28
C GLU A 138 0.63 -3.39 -10.94
N GLU A 139 0.74 -3.05 -12.22
CA GLU A 139 2.02 -3.02 -12.94
C GLU A 139 3.01 -2.04 -12.31
N ALA A 140 2.55 -0.82 -11.98
CA ALA A 140 3.38 0.19 -11.35
C ALA A 140 3.92 -0.25 -9.98
N ILE A 141 3.06 -0.84 -9.12
CA ILE A 141 3.45 -1.34 -7.80
C ILE A 141 4.47 -2.47 -7.96
N ASN A 142 4.20 -3.45 -8.82
CA ASN A 142 5.10 -4.58 -9.07
C ASN A 142 6.49 -4.12 -9.59
N ALA A 143 6.52 -3.13 -10.50
CA ALA A 143 7.76 -2.57 -11.01
C ALA A 143 8.55 -1.84 -9.92
N LEU A 144 7.88 -1.07 -9.05
CA LEU A 144 8.49 -0.39 -7.92
C LEU A 144 9.04 -1.40 -6.89
N GLU A 145 8.31 -2.46 -6.57
CA GLU A 145 8.77 -3.53 -5.68
C GLU A 145 10.01 -4.24 -6.23
N ALA A 146 10.02 -4.59 -7.52
CA ALA A 146 11.18 -5.22 -8.16
C ALA A 146 12.42 -4.30 -8.12
N ARG A 147 12.23 -3.01 -8.36
CA ARG A 147 13.29 -2.00 -8.26
C ARG A 147 13.77 -1.84 -6.81
N ALA A 148 12.85 -1.77 -5.85
CA ALA A 148 13.18 -1.68 -4.44
C ALA A 148 13.98 -2.89 -3.97
N GLU A 149 13.60 -4.09 -4.40
CA GLU A 149 14.29 -5.35 -4.12
C GLU A 149 15.74 -5.34 -4.62
N HIS A 150 15.93 -4.92 -5.88
CA HIS A 150 17.26 -4.78 -6.46
C HIS A 150 18.13 -3.80 -5.67
N LEU A 151 17.59 -2.62 -5.34
CA LEU A 151 18.31 -1.61 -4.58
C LEU A 151 18.65 -2.08 -3.17
N ALA A 152 17.72 -2.75 -2.48
CA ALA A 152 17.90 -3.25 -1.12
C ALA A 152 19.04 -4.28 -1.07
N ARG A 153 19.10 -5.21 -2.04
CA ARG A 153 20.13 -6.25 -2.10
C ARG A 153 21.48 -5.77 -2.61
N TYR A 154 21.51 -4.91 -3.63
CA TYR A 154 22.73 -4.65 -4.40
C TYR A 154 23.20 -3.20 -4.39
N GLY A 155 22.36 -2.24 -3.99
CA GLY A 155 22.65 -0.81 -4.14
C GLY A 155 23.80 -0.24 -3.28
N ARG A 156 24.54 -1.07 -2.52
CA ARG A 156 25.80 -0.68 -1.86
C ARG A 156 27.06 -1.32 -2.49
N ARG A 157 26.93 -2.33 -3.35
CA ARG A 157 28.11 -2.94 -4.03
C ARG A 157 28.75 -1.99 -5.05
N ALA A 158 28.00 -1.04 -5.61
CA ALA A 158 28.52 -0.08 -6.58
C ALA A 158 29.28 1.12 -5.97
N ALA A 159 29.19 1.35 -4.65
CA ALA A 159 29.83 2.49 -3.99
C ALA A 159 31.15 2.11 -3.26
N GLY A 160 31.56 0.85 -3.32
CA GLY A 160 32.78 0.34 -2.67
C GLY A 160 33.88 -0.10 -3.64
N GLY A 161 33.66 0.01 -4.95
CA GLY A 161 34.68 -0.17 -5.97
C GLY A 161 35.44 1.15 -6.18
N GLY A 162 36.30 1.51 -5.23
CA GLY A 162 37.40 2.40 -5.57
C GLY A 162 38.23 1.74 -6.65
N LEU A 163 38.59 2.52 -7.69
CA LEU A 163 39.74 2.19 -8.54
C LEU A 163 40.93 1.88 -7.63
N PRO A 164 41.51 0.68 -7.79
CA PRO A 164 42.88 0.61 -8.29
C PRO A 164 42.98 -0.09 -9.65
#